data_AF-A0A9P4T9P9-F1
#
_entry.id   AF-A0A9P4T9P9-F1
#
_cell.length_a   1.000
_cell.length_b   1.000
_cell.length_c   1.000
_cell.angle_alpha   90.00
_cell.angle_beta   90.00
_cell.angle_gamma   90.00
#
_symmetry.space_group_name_H-M   'P 1'
#
loop_
_entity.id
_entity.type
_entity.pdbx_description
1 polymer ?
#
loop_
_entity_poly.entity_id
_entity_poly.type
_entity_poly.pdbx_seq_one_letter_code
_entity_poly.pdbx_strand_id
1 'polypeptide(L)'
;MFRCFIRYAMTSAYYLAKPPNRAFNGQAKMASAISLDEILTLTPLYKLKKIEVADDDEPEYRGNAAFNDRISVIRQDITTLAVGAIVNAANTSLLGGGGVDGAIHRAAGPELLDECGTLGGCETGSAKITDGYDLPADKIIHAVGPIYWNKNKDEAAELLASCYRTSLQLAVSNGCKSIAFSAISTGVYGYPSGEASLVALETVRKFFEEGEKAEELDRVIFCNFLGKDEDAYFENIPKFFPPATEVVSQAEEALDYDTEEEPDDEQKTEATTEILSQLPDAPTDDPVDVDHAEQPSQKKQRTEEMPEDDFVVVENESEAEAKPKPEL
;
A
#
# COMPACT_ATOMS: atom_id res chain seq x y z
N MET A 1 -35.64 65.04 31.54
CA MET A 1 -36.97 65.20 30.89
C MET A 1 -36.77 64.89 29.41
N PHE A 2 -37.28 63.74 28.95
CA PHE A 2 -38.42 63.62 28.00
C PHE A 2 -38.11 64.27 26.64
N ARG A 3 -38.22 63.62 25.48
CA ARG A 3 -38.87 62.37 25.08
C ARG A 3 -38.55 62.16 23.59
N CYS A 4 -38.35 60.92 23.14
CA CYS A 4 -38.95 60.46 21.89
C CYS A 4 -39.19 58.94 21.98
N PHE A 5 -40.47 58.56 21.94
CA PHE A 5 -41.01 57.19 21.95
C PHE A 5 -41.02 56.67 20.50
N ILE A 6 -40.86 55.37 20.24
CA ILE A 6 -41.93 54.37 19.97
C ILE A 6 -41.22 53.00 19.88
N ARG A 7 -41.41 52.10 20.87
CA ARG A 7 -42.24 50.86 20.85
C ARG A 7 -41.89 49.82 19.77
N TYR A 8 -41.39 48.66 20.19
CA TYR A 8 -42.12 47.39 20.09
C TYR A 8 -41.63 46.40 21.16
N ALA A 9 -42.57 45.64 21.73
CA ALA A 9 -42.39 44.73 22.87
C ALA A 9 -42.93 43.34 22.51
N MET A 10 -42.50 42.34 23.31
CA MET A 10 -43.00 40.95 23.39
C MET A 10 -42.47 40.03 22.26
N THR A 11 -42.02 38.79 22.48
CA THR A 11 -42.48 37.76 23.44
C THR A 11 -41.46 36.60 23.52
N SER A 12 -41.32 36.05 24.73
CA SER A 12 -41.11 34.64 25.12
C SER A 12 -40.23 33.67 24.30
N ALA A 13 -39.32 33.04 25.06
CA ALA A 13 -38.68 31.75 24.84
C ALA A 13 -39.56 30.68 24.19
N TYR A 14 -39.00 29.91 23.25
CA TYR A 14 -39.25 28.47 23.04
C TYR A 14 -38.19 27.89 22.08
N TYR A 15 -37.68 26.70 22.44
CA TYR A 15 -36.83 25.76 21.67
C TYR A 15 -35.29 25.90 21.69
N LEU A 16 -34.72 25.40 22.79
CA LEU A 16 -33.67 24.37 22.73
C LEU A 16 -34.16 23.19 21.88
N ALA A 17 -33.76 23.13 20.61
CA ALA A 17 -33.84 21.89 19.84
C ALA A 17 -32.52 21.13 20.01
N LYS A 18 -32.50 20.16 20.94
CA LYS A 18 -31.56 19.04 20.84
C LYS A 18 -31.72 18.44 19.43
N PRO A 19 -30.65 18.14 18.70
CA PRO A 19 -30.78 17.33 17.50
C PRO A 19 -31.52 16.04 17.88
N PRO A 20 -32.43 15.54 17.03
CA PRO A 20 -33.14 14.30 17.33
C PRO A 20 -32.08 13.23 17.58
N ASN A 21 -32.22 12.58 18.73
CA ASN A 21 -31.45 11.41 19.13
C ASN A 21 -31.82 10.31 18.13
N ARG A 22 -31.21 10.36 16.95
CA ARG A 22 -31.27 9.27 15.99
C ARG A 22 -30.38 8.22 16.62
N ALA A 23 -30.99 7.31 17.36
CA ALA A 23 -30.37 6.06 17.72
C ALA A 23 -29.76 5.52 16.43
N PHE A 24 -28.44 5.65 16.32
CA PHE A 24 -27.68 5.05 15.25
C PHE A 24 -27.63 3.57 15.60
N ASN A 25 -28.78 2.91 15.45
CA ASN A 25 -28.87 1.47 15.43
C ASN A 25 -28.48 1.03 14.01
N GLY A 26 -27.27 1.43 13.65
CA GLY A 26 -26.51 0.90 12.55
C GLY A 26 -25.22 0.50 13.22
N GLN A 27 -25.16 -0.74 13.71
CA GLN A 27 -23.88 -1.44 13.67
C GLN A 27 -23.46 -1.34 12.20
N ALA A 28 -22.59 -0.38 11.88
CA ALA A 28 -21.83 -0.45 10.66
C ALA A 28 -21.24 -1.85 10.73
N LYS A 29 -21.67 -2.71 9.81
CA LYS A 29 -21.18 -4.06 9.71
C LYS A 29 -19.70 -3.87 9.43
N MET A 30 -18.86 -3.96 10.47
CA MET A 30 -17.42 -3.92 10.32
C MET A 30 -17.12 -4.90 9.19
N ALA A 31 -16.39 -4.45 8.17
CA ALA A 31 -15.89 -5.37 7.18
C ALA A 31 -15.22 -6.51 7.96
N SER A 32 -15.57 -7.75 7.64
CA SER A 32 -15.00 -8.91 8.35
C SER A 32 -13.49 -8.80 8.30
N ALA A 33 -12.84 -8.90 9.45
CA ALA A 33 -11.39 -8.87 9.52
C ALA A 33 -10.81 -9.98 8.62
N ILE A 34 -9.77 -9.65 7.86
CA ILE A 34 -9.06 -10.59 6.99
C ILE A 34 -7.90 -11.15 7.79
N SER A 35 -7.89 -12.47 7.91
CA SER A 35 -6.82 -13.21 8.60
C SER A 35 -5.57 -13.36 7.74
N LEU A 36 -4.44 -13.60 8.39
CA LEU A 36 -3.13 -13.70 7.73
C LEU A 36 -3.06 -14.84 6.70
N ASP A 37 -3.78 -15.94 6.94
CA ASP A 37 -3.83 -17.13 6.07
C ASP A 37 -4.66 -16.91 4.80
N GLU A 38 -5.57 -15.93 4.79
CA GLU A 38 -6.34 -15.53 3.60
C GLU A 38 -5.49 -14.71 2.61
N ILE A 39 -4.34 -14.18 3.04
CA ILE A 39 -3.47 -13.34 2.22
C ILE A 39 -2.38 -14.19 1.58
N LEU A 40 -2.44 -14.32 0.24
CA LEU A 40 -1.45 -15.06 -0.55
C LEU A 40 -0.04 -14.46 -0.42
N THR A 41 0.96 -15.33 -0.41
CA THR A 41 2.37 -14.96 -0.46
C THR A 41 2.86 -14.90 -1.92
N LEU A 42 4.10 -14.47 -2.15
CA LEU A 42 4.63 -14.39 -3.52
C LEU A 42 4.70 -15.75 -4.21
N THR A 43 5.03 -16.84 -3.48
CA THR A 43 5.17 -18.17 -4.09
C THR A 43 3.88 -18.65 -4.79
N PRO A 44 2.68 -18.65 -4.16
CA PRO A 44 1.42 -18.89 -4.87
C PRO A 44 1.17 -17.90 -6.01
N LEU A 45 1.48 -16.61 -5.83
CA LEU A 45 1.24 -15.59 -6.87
C LEU A 45 2.09 -15.85 -8.12
N TYR A 46 3.34 -16.28 -7.97
CA TYR A 46 4.17 -16.73 -9.09
C TYR A 46 3.61 -17.99 -9.76
N LYS A 47 3.21 -19.01 -8.99
CA LYS A 47 2.61 -20.24 -9.53
C LYS A 47 1.32 -19.98 -10.32
N LEU A 48 0.53 -19.02 -9.86
CA LEU A 48 -0.71 -18.59 -10.52
C LEU A 48 -0.46 -17.60 -11.68
N LYS A 49 0.80 -17.29 -12.02
CA LYS A 49 1.20 -16.30 -13.03
C LYS A 49 0.52 -14.93 -12.81
N LYS A 50 0.37 -14.53 -11.55
CA LYS A 50 -0.13 -13.20 -11.15
C LYS A 50 0.98 -12.17 -11.04
N ILE A 51 2.23 -12.64 -10.98
CA ILE A 51 3.44 -11.82 -11.07
C ILE A 51 4.19 -12.35 -12.28
N GLU A 52 4.45 -11.47 -13.25
CA GLU A 52 5.21 -11.79 -14.44
C GLU A 52 6.67 -11.37 -14.21
N VAL A 53 7.60 -12.19 -14.67
CA VAL A 53 9.03 -11.85 -14.70
C VAL A 53 9.32 -11.48 -16.15
N ALA A 54 9.76 -10.26 -16.40
CA ALA A 54 10.12 -9.82 -17.74
C ALA A 54 11.38 -10.58 -18.20
N ASP A 55 11.39 -11.04 -19.46
CA ASP A 55 12.50 -11.84 -20.01
C ASP A 55 13.84 -11.07 -20.03
N ASP A 56 13.79 -9.74 -20.08
CA ASP A 56 14.95 -8.85 -20.15
C ASP A 56 15.38 -8.27 -18.77
N ASP A 57 14.65 -8.57 -17.68
CA ASP A 57 14.99 -8.09 -16.35
C ASP A 57 15.97 -9.06 -15.66
N GLU A 58 17.25 -8.67 -15.60
CA GLU A 58 18.18 -9.34 -14.70
C GLU A 58 17.83 -8.97 -13.24
N PRO A 59 17.49 -9.94 -12.38
CA PRO A 59 17.13 -9.65 -11.01
C PRO A 59 18.34 -9.14 -10.24
N GLU A 60 18.15 -8.11 -9.42
CA GLU A 60 19.20 -7.55 -8.55
C GLU A 60 19.61 -8.53 -7.45
N TYR A 61 18.73 -9.48 -7.11
CA TYR A 61 18.91 -10.44 -6.03
C TYR A 61 18.69 -11.88 -6.47
N ARG A 62 19.32 -12.84 -5.78
CA ARG A 62 19.02 -14.27 -5.98
C ARG A 62 17.62 -14.63 -5.43
N GLY A 63 16.91 -15.51 -6.13
CA GLY A 63 15.62 -16.04 -5.70
C GLY A 63 15.72 -16.88 -4.43
N ASN A 64 14.76 -16.70 -3.51
CA ASN A 64 14.73 -17.38 -2.21
C ASN A 64 13.29 -17.73 -1.83
N ALA A 65 12.94 -19.02 -1.86
CA ALA A 65 11.57 -19.48 -1.59
C ALA A 65 11.11 -19.12 -0.17
N ALA A 66 12.00 -19.22 0.82
CA ALA A 66 11.68 -18.87 2.19
C ALA A 66 11.37 -17.38 2.37
N PHE A 67 12.00 -16.50 1.60
CA PHE A 67 11.64 -15.07 1.59
C PHE A 67 10.33 -14.83 0.84
N ASN A 68 10.13 -15.49 -0.30
CA ASN A 68 8.91 -15.36 -1.11
C ASN A 68 7.66 -15.81 -0.34
N ASP A 69 7.79 -16.82 0.54
CA ASP A 69 6.72 -17.28 1.44
C ASP A 69 6.42 -16.34 2.61
N ARG A 70 7.22 -15.28 2.78
CA ARG A 70 7.09 -14.29 3.86
C ARG A 70 6.71 -12.90 3.35
N ILE A 71 6.58 -12.72 2.04
CA ILE A 71 6.11 -11.48 1.43
C ILE A 71 4.72 -11.68 0.84
N SER A 72 3.84 -10.71 1.07
CA SER A 72 2.51 -10.63 0.46
C SER A 72 2.29 -9.24 -0.14
N VAL A 73 1.53 -9.17 -1.23
CA VAL A 73 1.02 -7.92 -1.80
C VAL A 73 -0.48 -8.06 -1.97
N ILE A 74 -1.22 -7.07 -1.49
CA ILE A 74 -2.69 -7.05 -1.54
C ILE A 74 -3.19 -5.63 -1.71
N ARG A 75 -4.29 -5.46 -2.42
CA ARG A 75 -5.06 -4.21 -2.43
C ARG A 75 -6.27 -4.31 -1.52
N GLN A 76 -6.21 -3.63 -0.37
CA GLN A 76 -7.22 -3.73 0.67
C GLN A 76 -7.21 -2.52 1.61
N ASP A 77 -8.31 -2.31 2.36
CA ASP A 77 -8.30 -1.41 3.52
C ASP A 77 -7.47 -2.03 4.66
N ILE A 78 -6.32 -1.41 4.94
CA ILE A 78 -5.37 -1.89 5.95
C ILE A 78 -5.98 -2.01 7.36
N THR A 79 -7.04 -1.24 7.66
CA THR A 79 -7.73 -1.28 8.96
C THR A 79 -8.49 -2.59 9.19
N THR A 80 -8.65 -3.41 8.15
CA THR A 80 -9.36 -4.70 8.22
C THR A 80 -8.44 -5.90 8.43
N LEU A 81 -7.11 -5.70 8.43
CA LEU A 81 -6.15 -6.82 8.52
C LEU A 81 -5.92 -7.23 9.97
N ALA A 82 -6.14 -8.51 10.28
CA ALA A 82 -5.82 -9.12 11.57
C ALA A 82 -4.36 -9.61 11.56
N VAL A 83 -3.44 -8.71 11.92
CA VAL A 83 -1.98 -8.91 11.87
C VAL A 83 -1.31 -8.34 13.13
N GLY A 84 -0.05 -8.71 13.39
CA GLY A 84 0.67 -8.23 14.58
C GLY A 84 0.84 -6.72 14.62
N ALA A 85 1.17 -6.10 13.48
CA ALA A 85 1.22 -4.65 13.37
C ALA A 85 0.74 -4.15 11.99
N ILE A 86 0.05 -3.02 11.97
CA ILE A 86 -0.13 -2.23 10.73
C ILE A 86 0.73 -0.98 10.80
N VAL A 87 1.22 -0.52 9.65
CA VAL A 87 2.04 0.70 9.54
C VAL A 87 1.20 1.81 8.93
N ASN A 88 0.98 2.84 9.75
CA ASN A 88 0.31 4.08 9.38
C ASN A 88 1.31 5.03 8.69
N ALA A 89 0.95 5.56 7.53
CA ALA A 89 1.62 6.70 6.91
C ALA A 89 1.18 8.01 7.59
N ALA A 90 1.82 8.32 8.72
CA ALA A 90 1.47 9.42 9.60
C ALA A 90 2.16 10.74 9.20
N ASN A 91 1.74 11.83 9.84
CA ASN A 91 2.44 13.12 9.81
C ASN A 91 3.20 13.36 11.13
N THR A 92 4.07 14.37 11.16
CA THR A 92 4.97 14.64 12.30
C THR A 92 4.26 14.89 13.63
N SER A 93 2.99 15.28 13.65
CA SER A 93 2.23 15.46 14.89
C SER A 93 1.79 14.15 15.54
N LEU A 94 1.62 13.08 14.75
CA LEU A 94 0.96 11.82 15.13
C LEU A 94 -0.51 11.96 15.57
N LEU A 95 -1.13 13.13 15.43
CA LEU A 95 -2.49 13.41 15.91
C LEU A 95 -3.56 13.15 14.84
N GLY A 96 -3.29 12.21 13.93
CA GLY A 96 -4.13 11.88 12.80
C GLY A 96 -4.09 12.90 11.66
N GLY A 97 -4.95 12.68 10.67
CA GLY A 97 -5.02 13.47 9.44
C GLY A 97 -6.06 12.95 8.46
N GLY A 98 -5.81 13.17 7.17
CA GLY A 98 -6.59 12.58 6.07
C GLY A 98 -6.07 11.21 5.64
N GLY A 99 -6.59 10.68 4.53
CA GLY A 99 -6.08 9.44 3.92
C GLY A 99 -6.13 8.23 4.86
N VAL A 100 -5.08 7.39 4.79
CA VAL A 100 -4.95 6.17 5.60
C VAL A 100 -4.80 6.49 7.09
N ASP A 101 -4.12 7.57 7.44
CA ASP A 101 -3.95 8.05 8.82
C ASP A 101 -5.30 8.32 9.48
N GLY A 102 -6.16 9.10 8.80
CA GLY A 102 -7.52 9.35 9.26
C GLY A 102 -8.39 8.09 9.29
N ALA A 103 -8.19 7.14 8.39
CA ALA A 103 -8.92 5.86 8.39
C ALA A 103 -8.55 5.02 9.62
N ILE A 104 -7.25 4.90 9.91
CA ILE A 104 -6.72 4.19 11.08
C ILE A 104 -7.23 4.82 12.37
N HIS A 105 -7.15 6.15 12.53
CA HIS A 105 -7.68 6.82 13.73
C HIS A 105 -9.19 6.63 13.93
N ARG A 106 -9.98 6.63 12.86
CA ARG A 106 -11.43 6.38 12.98
C ARG A 106 -11.74 4.93 13.34
N ALA A 107 -10.95 3.98 12.86
CA ALA A 107 -11.17 2.56 13.06
C ALA A 107 -10.62 2.06 14.41
N ALA A 108 -9.52 2.65 14.91
CA ALA A 108 -8.93 2.32 16.20
C ALA A 108 -9.69 2.93 17.39
N GLY A 109 -10.42 4.04 17.18
CA GLY A 109 -11.14 4.73 18.24
C GLY A 109 -10.36 5.90 18.85
N PRO A 110 -11.01 6.70 19.72
CA PRO A 110 -10.43 7.91 20.30
C PRO A 110 -9.21 7.66 21.20
N GLU A 111 -9.09 6.48 21.79
CA GLU A 111 -7.98 6.10 22.67
C GLU A 111 -6.63 6.14 21.95
N LEU A 112 -6.60 5.87 20.64
CA LEU A 112 -5.39 6.03 19.84
C LEU A 112 -4.88 7.47 19.84
N LEU A 113 -5.77 8.46 19.76
CA LEU A 113 -5.36 9.86 19.76
C LEU A 113 -4.77 10.25 21.13
N ASP A 114 -5.33 9.73 22.22
CA ASP A 114 -4.84 9.98 23.58
C ASP A 114 -3.41 9.43 23.75
N GLU A 115 -3.15 8.19 23.31
CA GLU A 115 -1.79 7.62 23.37
C GLU A 115 -0.82 8.36 22.44
N CYS A 116 -1.21 8.66 21.20
CA CYS A 116 -0.40 9.47 20.28
C CYS A 116 -0.01 10.82 20.90
N GLY A 117 -0.91 11.44 21.65
CA GLY A 117 -0.66 12.68 22.38
C GLY A 117 0.48 12.59 23.41
N THR A 118 0.75 11.40 23.94
CA THR A 118 1.85 11.15 24.89
C THR A 118 3.22 10.99 24.22
N LEU A 119 3.26 10.69 22.91
CA LEU A 119 4.48 10.36 22.18
C LEU A 119 5.32 11.59 21.80
N GLY A 120 4.73 12.79 21.78
CA GLY A 120 5.44 14.03 21.42
C GLY A 120 5.83 14.14 19.94
N GLY A 121 4.99 13.62 19.03
CA GLY A 121 5.23 13.65 17.59
C GLY A 121 6.27 12.63 17.10
N CYS A 122 6.64 12.68 15.82
CA CYS A 122 7.66 11.82 15.22
C CYS A 122 8.43 12.56 14.12
N GLU A 123 9.74 12.35 14.05
CA GLU A 123 10.59 12.91 13.00
C GLU A 123 10.38 12.19 11.68
N THR A 124 10.55 12.92 10.57
CA THR A 124 10.55 12.33 9.23
C THR A 124 11.68 11.30 9.11
N GLY A 125 11.37 10.14 8.53
CA GLY A 125 12.30 9.02 8.44
C GLY A 125 12.29 8.10 9.65
N SER A 126 11.43 8.34 10.63
CA SER A 126 11.31 7.52 11.84
C SER A 126 9.88 6.99 12.02
N ALA A 127 9.70 6.15 13.04
CA ALA A 127 8.41 5.61 13.41
C ALA A 127 8.28 5.46 14.93
N LYS A 128 7.03 5.46 15.43
CA LYS A 128 6.67 5.16 16.82
C LYS A 128 5.53 4.16 16.88
N ILE A 129 5.38 3.44 17.99
CA ILE A 129 4.40 2.36 18.13
C ILE A 129 3.39 2.68 19.23
N THR A 130 2.15 2.24 19.01
CA THR A 130 0.98 2.34 19.91
C THR A 130 0.21 1.02 19.90
N ASP A 131 -0.78 0.89 20.79
CA ASP A 131 -1.73 -0.22 20.76
C ASP A 131 -2.70 -0.12 19.55
N GLY A 132 -3.24 -1.26 19.11
CA GLY A 132 -4.19 -1.33 18.01
C GLY A 132 -5.64 -0.92 18.34
N TYR A 133 -5.99 -0.92 19.63
CA TYR A 133 -7.32 -0.58 20.15
C TYR A 133 -8.45 -1.38 19.49
N ASP A 134 -9.41 -0.72 18.84
CA ASP A 134 -10.56 -1.38 18.18
C ASP A 134 -10.18 -2.05 16.85
N LEU A 135 -8.94 -1.92 16.38
CA LEU A 135 -8.48 -2.60 15.17
C LEU A 135 -8.31 -4.11 15.38
N PRO A 136 -8.46 -4.91 14.31
CA PRO A 136 -8.06 -6.32 14.33
C PRO A 136 -6.55 -6.54 14.50
N ALA A 137 -5.73 -5.52 14.24
CA ALA A 137 -4.28 -5.59 14.41
C ALA A 137 -3.87 -5.30 15.85
N ASP A 138 -2.84 -5.98 16.37
CA ASP A 138 -2.44 -5.83 17.77
C ASP A 138 -1.79 -4.47 18.06
N LYS A 139 -1.02 -3.95 17.09
CA LYS A 139 -0.25 -2.70 17.20
C LYS A 139 -0.40 -1.81 15.98
N ILE A 140 -0.18 -0.51 16.17
CA ILE A 140 -0.03 0.46 15.08
C ILE A 140 1.37 1.06 15.16
N ILE A 141 2.09 1.01 14.04
CA ILE A 141 3.38 1.68 13.87
C ILE A 141 3.16 2.93 13.02
N HIS A 142 3.35 4.10 13.59
CA HIS A 142 3.19 5.39 12.94
C HIS A 142 4.51 5.83 12.32
N ALA A 143 4.66 5.67 11.01
CA ALA A 143 5.85 6.07 10.27
C ALA A 143 5.63 7.41 9.56
N VAL A 144 6.60 8.33 9.67
CA VAL A 144 6.52 9.66 9.03
C VAL A 144 7.42 9.70 7.81
N GLY A 145 6.84 9.44 6.64
CA GLY A 145 7.57 9.49 5.37
C GLY A 145 7.95 10.91 4.93
N PRO A 146 8.88 11.04 3.97
CA PRO A 146 9.27 12.34 3.41
C PRO A 146 8.17 12.93 2.52
N ILE A 147 8.08 14.26 2.50
CA ILE A 147 7.38 15.01 1.45
C ILE A 147 8.32 15.10 0.26
N TYR A 148 7.99 14.39 -0.83
CA TYR A 148 8.94 14.10 -1.90
C TYR A 148 9.53 15.35 -2.56
N TRP A 149 8.68 16.32 -2.93
CA TRP A 149 9.12 17.56 -3.61
C TRP A 149 9.89 18.55 -2.72
N ASN A 150 9.96 18.31 -1.39
CA ASN A 150 10.73 19.14 -0.46
C ASN A 150 12.15 18.60 -0.24
N LYS A 151 12.48 17.45 -0.83
CA LYS A 151 13.73 16.73 -0.63
C LYS A 151 14.41 16.47 -1.97
N ASN A 152 15.72 16.33 -1.96
CA ASN A 152 16.40 15.74 -3.13
C ASN A 152 16.09 14.22 -3.16
N LYS A 153 16.26 13.59 -4.32
CA LYS A 153 15.87 12.18 -4.52
C LYS A 153 16.56 11.23 -3.55
N ASP A 154 17.86 11.40 -3.34
CA ASP A 154 18.64 10.50 -2.47
C ASP A 154 18.23 10.64 -1.00
N GLU A 155 18.02 11.87 -0.53
CA GLU A 155 17.53 12.14 0.83
C GLU A 155 16.11 11.60 1.03
N ALA A 156 15.23 11.75 0.04
CA ALA A 156 13.88 11.19 0.11
C ALA A 156 13.92 9.65 0.16
N ALA A 157 14.79 9.01 -0.62
CA ALA A 157 14.96 7.57 -0.62
C ALA A 157 15.45 7.06 0.73
N GLU A 158 16.48 7.68 1.33
CA GLU A 158 16.98 7.23 2.65
C GLU A 158 15.95 7.47 3.76
N LEU A 159 15.22 8.59 3.75
CA LEU A 159 14.17 8.83 4.73
C LEU A 159 13.04 7.81 4.60
N LEU A 160 12.63 7.46 3.38
CA LEU A 160 11.63 6.43 3.15
C LEU A 160 12.15 5.05 3.60
N ALA A 161 13.38 4.67 3.23
CA ALA A 161 14.03 3.44 3.67
C ALA A 161 14.09 3.35 5.21
N SER A 162 14.44 4.45 5.87
CA SER A 162 14.50 4.54 7.33
C SER A 162 13.12 4.33 7.99
N CYS A 163 12.03 4.77 7.35
CA CYS A 163 10.67 4.47 7.83
C CYS A 163 10.39 2.96 7.86
N TYR A 164 10.69 2.26 6.76
CA TYR A 164 10.52 0.80 6.67
C TYR A 164 11.41 0.08 7.67
N ARG A 165 12.70 0.45 7.74
CA ARG A 165 13.70 -0.16 8.64
C ARG A 165 13.29 -0.01 10.11
N THR A 166 12.94 1.21 10.53
CA THR A 166 12.51 1.49 11.91
C THR A 166 11.21 0.74 12.24
N SER A 167 10.27 0.66 11.29
CA SER A 167 9.01 -0.06 11.50
C SER A 167 9.21 -1.57 11.67
N LEU A 168 10.05 -2.19 10.84
CA LEU A 168 10.43 -3.60 10.96
C LEU A 168 11.07 -3.90 12.33
N GLN A 169 11.99 -3.03 12.76
CA GLN A 169 12.65 -3.15 14.06
C GLN A 169 11.68 -3.00 15.23
N LEU A 170 10.73 -2.06 15.15
CA LEU A 170 9.69 -1.88 16.17
C LEU A 170 8.76 -3.08 16.25
N ALA A 171 8.32 -3.64 15.12
CA ALA A 171 7.49 -4.83 15.10
C ALA A 171 8.17 -6.01 15.80
N VAL A 172 9.41 -6.32 15.41
CA VAL A 172 10.19 -7.40 16.04
C VAL A 172 10.40 -7.14 17.54
N SER A 173 10.82 -5.93 17.92
CA SER A 173 11.08 -5.58 19.33
C SER A 173 9.83 -5.62 20.21
N ASN A 174 8.63 -5.60 19.61
CA ASN A 174 7.35 -5.71 20.30
C ASN A 174 6.68 -7.08 20.08
N GLY A 175 7.43 -8.09 19.60
CA GLY A 175 6.97 -9.46 19.45
C GLY A 175 5.93 -9.67 18.34
N CYS A 176 5.77 -8.71 17.43
CA CYS A 176 4.85 -8.84 16.31
C CYS A 176 5.41 -9.84 15.28
N LYS A 177 4.62 -10.86 14.96
CA LYS A 177 4.97 -11.88 13.96
C LYS A 177 4.59 -11.52 12.54
N SER A 178 3.73 -10.53 12.35
CA SER A 178 3.38 -10.02 11.02
C SER A 178 3.25 -8.51 11.03
N ILE A 179 3.61 -7.89 9.91
CA ILE A 179 3.54 -6.44 9.72
C ILE A 179 2.95 -6.12 8.34
N ALA A 180 1.99 -5.21 8.28
CA ALA A 180 1.43 -4.71 7.03
C ALA A 180 1.74 -3.23 6.83
N PHE A 181 2.33 -2.88 5.69
CA PHE A 181 2.65 -1.51 5.32
C PHE A 181 1.55 -0.91 4.46
N SER A 182 1.07 0.28 4.83
CA SER A 182 0.39 1.16 3.88
C SER A 182 1.41 1.77 2.90
N ALA A 183 0.94 2.33 1.78
CA ALA A 183 1.80 2.99 0.80
C ALA A 183 2.34 4.34 1.34
N ILE A 184 3.45 4.30 2.08
CA ILE A 184 4.07 5.47 2.73
C ILE A 184 4.49 6.49 1.67
N SER A 185 4.11 7.76 1.90
CA SER A 185 4.42 8.93 1.07
C SER A 185 3.84 8.98 -0.36
N THR A 186 3.21 7.94 -0.90
CA THR A 186 2.72 7.93 -2.30
C THR A 186 1.36 8.61 -2.52
N GLY A 187 0.74 9.08 -1.44
CA GLY A 187 -0.49 9.88 -1.43
C GLY A 187 -0.19 11.38 -1.45
N VAL A 188 -0.66 12.10 -0.41
CA VAL A 188 -0.51 13.55 -0.30
C VAL A 188 0.95 14.02 -0.27
N TYR A 189 1.91 13.16 0.09
CA TYR A 189 3.35 13.51 0.09
C TYR A 189 4.04 13.31 -1.27
N GLY A 190 3.31 12.79 -2.27
CA GLY A 190 3.69 12.83 -3.68
C GLY A 190 4.89 12.00 -4.11
N TYR A 191 5.30 11.00 -3.33
CA TYR A 191 6.37 10.09 -3.75
C TYR A 191 5.89 9.24 -4.94
N PRO A 192 6.61 9.20 -6.08
CA PRO A 192 6.21 8.37 -7.22
C PRO A 192 6.13 6.88 -6.83
N SER A 193 5.01 6.22 -7.13
CA SER A 193 4.76 4.84 -6.70
C SER A 193 5.84 3.85 -7.15
N GLY A 194 6.32 3.97 -8.39
CA GLY A 194 7.44 3.16 -8.89
C GLY A 194 8.74 3.37 -8.12
N GLU A 195 9.13 4.62 -7.84
CA GLU A 195 10.35 4.90 -7.06
C GLU A 195 10.19 4.47 -5.59
N ALA A 196 8.99 4.63 -5.01
CA ALA A 196 8.72 4.25 -3.62
C ALA A 196 8.72 2.72 -3.41
N SER A 197 8.18 1.94 -4.36
CA SER A 197 8.14 0.49 -4.25
C SER A 197 9.53 -0.12 -4.35
N LEU A 198 10.43 0.43 -5.17
CA LEU A 198 11.85 0.04 -5.20
C LEU A 198 12.48 0.17 -3.80
N VAL A 199 12.36 1.36 -3.18
CA VAL A 199 12.93 1.61 -1.84
C VAL A 199 12.33 0.67 -0.78
N ALA A 200 11.02 0.45 -0.83
CA ALA A 200 10.33 -0.43 0.11
C ALA A 200 10.79 -1.89 -0.01
N LEU A 201 10.82 -2.42 -1.24
CA LEU A 201 11.20 -3.80 -1.53
C LEU A 201 12.66 -4.05 -1.19
N GLU A 202 13.56 -3.14 -1.58
CA GLU A 202 14.98 -3.24 -1.28
C GLU A 202 15.23 -3.24 0.24
N THR A 203 14.55 -2.35 0.97
CA THR A 203 14.72 -2.25 2.43
C THR A 203 14.26 -3.52 3.13
N VAL A 204 13.11 -4.08 2.73
CA VAL A 204 12.60 -5.34 3.30
C VAL A 204 13.50 -6.52 2.92
N ARG A 205 14.02 -6.55 1.69
CA ARG A 205 14.95 -7.58 1.23
C ARG A 205 16.22 -7.58 2.07
N LYS A 206 16.85 -6.42 2.24
CA LYS A 206 18.05 -6.24 3.08
C LYS A 206 17.80 -6.66 4.53
N PHE A 207 16.65 -6.28 5.09
CA PHE A 207 16.28 -6.69 6.44
C PHE A 207 16.23 -8.22 6.60
N PHE A 208 15.73 -8.95 5.60
CA PHE A 208 15.73 -10.42 5.64
C PHE A 208 17.11 -11.04 5.48
N GLU A 209 18.03 -10.41 4.75
CA GLU A 209 19.41 -10.88 4.61
C GLU A 209 20.26 -10.67 5.87
N GLU A 210 19.87 -9.74 6.75
CA GLU A 210 20.53 -9.51 8.06
C GLU A 210 20.26 -10.65 9.09
N GLY A 211 19.35 -11.58 8.80
CA GLY A 211 19.27 -12.91 9.43
C GLY A 211 18.58 -12.96 10.80
N GLU A 212 19.26 -12.56 11.87
CA GLU A 212 18.86 -12.96 13.24
C GLU A 212 17.49 -12.41 13.67
N LYS A 213 17.25 -11.11 13.43
CA LYS A 213 15.97 -10.47 13.78
C LYS A 213 14.87 -10.75 12.77
N ALA A 214 15.27 -11.08 11.54
CA ALA A 214 14.32 -11.38 10.49
C ALA A 214 13.55 -12.66 10.81
N GLU A 215 14.19 -13.69 11.36
CA GLU A 215 13.54 -14.97 11.71
C GLU A 215 12.36 -14.82 12.67
N GLU A 216 12.28 -13.71 13.41
CA GLU A 216 11.15 -13.44 14.31
C GLU A 216 9.88 -12.97 13.59
N LEU A 217 9.94 -12.62 12.30
CA LEU A 217 8.84 -12.02 11.55
C LEU A 217 8.32 -12.97 10.45
N ASP A 218 7.17 -13.59 10.66
CA ASP A 218 6.59 -14.58 9.75
C ASP A 218 6.06 -13.97 8.44
N ARG A 219 5.59 -12.71 8.46
CA ARG A 219 5.04 -12.06 7.25
C ARG A 219 5.27 -10.55 7.20
N VAL A 220 5.67 -10.06 6.02
CA VAL A 220 5.57 -8.66 5.62
C VAL A 220 4.54 -8.52 4.50
N ILE A 221 3.60 -7.60 4.65
CA ILE A 221 2.51 -7.38 3.69
C ILE A 221 2.62 -5.95 3.17
N PHE A 222 2.69 -5.77 1.85
CA PHE A 222 2.48 -4.47 1.21
C PHE A 222 0.99 -4.31 0.89
N CYS A 223 0.29 -3.55 1.74
CA CYS A 223 -1.15 -3.33 1.66
C CYS A 223 -1.44 -2.01 0.92
N ASN A 224 -1.72 -2.14 -0.37
CA ASN A 224 -2.00 -1.02 -1.26
C ASN A 224 -3.49 -0.64 -1.19
N PHE A 225 -3.80 0.62 -1.49
CA PHE A 225 -5.19 1.07 -1.63
C PHE A 225 -5.53 1.43 -3.09
N LEU A 226 -4.61 2.09 -3.78
CA LEU A 226 -4.77 2.49 -5.17
C LEU A 226 -4.11 1.48 -6.11
N GLY A 227 -4.69 1.28 -7.29
CA GLY A 227 -4.13 0.41 -8.33
C GLY A 227 -2.70 0.79 -8.72
N LYS A 228 -2.41 2.09 -8.86
CA LYS A 228 -1.06 2.60 -9.21
C LYS A 228 0.06 2.10 -8.27
N ASP A 229 -0.27 1.88 -7.00
CA ASP A 229 0.71 1.43 -6.00
C ASP A 229 0.86 -0.09 -6.11
N GLU A 230 -0.26 -0.82 -6.26
CA GLU A 230 -0.27 -2.26 -6.53
C GLU A 230 0.51 -2.65 -7.80
N ASP A 231 0.25 -1.95 -8.91
CA ASP A 231 0.93 -2.15 -10.19
C ASP A 231 2.45 -1.93 -10.02
N ALA A 232 2.85 -0.86 -9.33
CA ALA A 232 4.25 -0.55 -9.06
C ALA A 232 4.95 -1.60 -8.17
N TYR A 233 4.21 -2.29 -7.29
CA TYR A 233 4.75 -3.42 -6.54
C TYR A 233 4.90 -4.65 -7.44
N PHE A 234 3.88 -5.00 -8.23
CA PHE A 234 3.95 -6.16 -9.12
C PHE A 234 5.06 -6.04 -10.18
N GLU A 235 5.30 -4.83 -10.69
CA GLU A 235 6.40 -4.55 -11.62
C GLU A 235 7.78 -4.75 -10.97
N ASN A 236 7.96 -4.33 -9.73
CA ASN A 236 9.28 -4.28 -9.09
C ASN A 236 9.61 -5.49 -8.22
N ILE A 237 8.62 -6.28 -7.77
CA ILE A 237 8.83 -7.48 -6.95
C ILE A 237 9.86 -8.45 -7.56
N PRO A 238 9.80 -8.82 -8.87
CA PRO A 238 10.77 -9.74 -9.46
C PRO A 238 12.23 -9.32 -9.32
N LYS A 239 12.52 -8.01 -9.24
CA LYS A 239 13.88 -7.48 -9.10
C LYS A 239 14.48 -7.80 -7.72
N PHE A 240 13.67 -7.78 -6.66
CA PHE A 240 14.11 -7.96 -5.27
C PHE A 240 13.79 -9.33 -4.68
N PHE A 241 12.70 -9.95 -5.13
CA PHE A 241 12.20 -11.24 -4.66
C PHE A 241 11.86 -12.15 -5.85
N PRO A 242 12.82 -12.44 -6.76
CA PRO A 242 12.54 -13.29 -7.91
C PRO A 242 12.08 -14.68 -7.49
N PRO A 243 11.39 -15.41 -8.38
CA PRO A 243 11.01 -16.78 -8.11
C PRO A 243 12.25 -17.61 -7.78
N ALA A 244 12.15 -18.45 -6.75
CA ALA A 244 13.22 -19.39 -6.47
C ALA A 244 13.29 -20.38 -7.63
N THR A 245 14.47 -20.48 -8.27
CA THR A 245 14.74 -21.57 -9.19
C THR A 245 14.61 -22.86 -8.40
N GLU A 246 13.81 -23.83 -8.87
CA GLU A 246 13.85 -25.16 -8.30
C GLU A 246 15.28 -25.68 -8.45
N VAL A 247 15.99 -25.80 -7.33
CA VAL A 247 17.34 -26.33 -7.32
C VAL A 247 17.19 -27.82 -7.60
N VAL A 248 17.26 -28.21 -8.88
CA VAL A 248 17.69 -29.56 -9.23
C VAL A 248 19.08 -29.66 -8.64
N SER A 249 19.20 -30.41 -7.54
CA SER A 249 20.43 -30.51 -6.78
C SER A 249 21.59 -30.83 -7.71
N GLN A 250 22.56 -29.92 -7.76
CA GLN A 250 23.89 -30.13 -8.32
C GLN A 250 24.56 -31.27 -7.54
N ALA A 251 24.29 -32.50 -7.96
CA ALA A 251 25.00 -33.71 -7.54
C ALA A 251 25.58 -34.47 -8.74
N GLU A 252 25.47 -33.92 -9.96
CA GLU A 252 26.02 -34.52 -11.19
C GLU A 252 27.36 -33.90 -11.61
N GLU A 253 27.82 -32.82 -10.96
CA GLU A 253 29.05 -32.11 -11.35
C GLU A 253 30.29 -32.53 -10.54
N ALA A 254 30.33 -33.78 -10.08
CA ALA A 254 31.47 -34.30 -9.32
C ALA A 254 31.76 -35.80 -9.60
N LEU A 255 31.68 -36.24 -10.85
CA LEU A 255 32.33 -37.49 -11.30
C LEU A 255 32.78 -37.35 -12.76
N ASP A 256 33.70 -36.40 -13.01
CA ASP A 256 34.55 -36.43 -14.21
C ASP A 256 35.88 -37.11 -13.84
N TYR A 257 35.93 -38.42 -14.07
CA TYR A 257 37.17 -39.18 -14.19
C TYR A 257 36.95 -40.31 -15.20
N ASP A 258 37.19 -39.99 -16.45
CA ASP A 258 38.08 -40.74 -17.35
C ASP A 258 37.88 -42.26 -17.41
N THR A 259 37.00 -42.76 -18.28
CA THR A 259 37.26 -43.94 -19.14
C THR A 259 36.25 -44.02 -20.29
N GLU A 260 36.74 -44.13 -21.52
CA GLU A 260 35.95 -44.55 -22.68
C GLU A 260 35.42 -45.97 -22.46
N GLU A 261 34.09 -46.17 -22.58
CA GLU A 261 33.44 -47.40 -23.07
C GLU A 261 31.90 -47.20 -23.13
N GLU A 262 31.32 -47.29 -24.32
CA GLU A 262 29.89 -47.60 -24.55
C GLU A 262 29.63 -49.05 -24.10
N PRO A 263 28.47 -49.42 -23.49
CA PRO A 263 27.23 -49.60 -24.28
C PRO A 263 25.87 -49.41 -23.55
N ASP A 264 24.81 -49.37 -24.38
CA ASP A 264 23.38 -49.75 -24.20
C ASP A 264 22.83 -50.03 -22.78
N ASP A 265 21.69 -49.40 -22.41
CA ASP A 265 20.39 -50.11 -22.37
C ASP A 265 19.21 -49.19 -21.98
N GLU A 266 18.09 -49.42 -22.65
CA GLU A 266 16.77 -48.82 -22.50
C GLU A 266 16.13 -49.27 -21.17
N GLN A 267 15.98 -48.37 -20.18
CA GLN A 267 14.98 -48.52 -19.09
C GLN A 267 15.02 -47.33 -18.10
N LYS A 268 14.55 -46.15 -18.53
CA LYS A 268 14.10 -45.13 -17.55
C LYS A 268 13.07 -44.13 -18.05
N THR A 269 12.55 -44.31 -19.27
CA THR A 269 11.60 -43.39 -19.93
C THR A 269 10.13 -43.82 -19.83
N GLU A 270 9.82 -44.98 -19.26
CA GLU A 270 8.43 -45.43 -19.15
C GLU A 270 7.69 -44.88 -17.92
N ALA A 271 8.38 -44.59 -16.81
CA ALA A 271 7.71 -44.17 -15.56
C ALA A 271 7.20 -42.71 -15.57
N THR A 272 7.73 -41.85 -16.44
CA THR A 272 7.33 -40.44 -16.57
C THR A 272 6.24 -40.20 -17.61
N THR A 273 6.05 -41.14 -18.55
CA THR A 273 5.07 -41.00 -19.63
C THR A 273 3.67 -41.42 -19.19
N GLU A 274 3.56 -42.30 -18.20
CA GLU A 274 2.28 -42.88 -17.77
C GLU A 274 1.42 -41.92 -16.93
N ILE A 275 2.04 -40.97 -16.21
CA ILE A 275 1.34 -40.00 -15.34
C ILE A 275 0.72 -38.84 -16.15
N LEU A 276 1.24 -38.52 -17.34
CA LEU A 276 0.69 -37.44 -18.19
C LEU A 276 -0.58 -37.83 -18.96
N SER A 277 -0.99 -39.10 -18.93
CA SER A 277 -2.08 -39.63 -19.76
C SER A 277 -3.46 -39.65 -19.09
N GLN A 278 -3.59 -39.18 -17.83
CA GLN A 278 -4.83 -39.31 -17.04
C GLN A 278 -5.49 -37.97 -16.63
N LEU A 279 -5.34 -36.91 -17.43
CA LEU A 279 -6.14 -35.69 -17.27
C LEU A 279 -7.05 -35.51 -18.50
N PRO A 280 -8.36 -35.23 -18.32
CA PRO A 280 -9.29 -35.13 -19.44
C PRO A 280 -9.07 -33.85 -20.25
N ASP A 281 -9.11 -33.98 -21.58
CA ASP A 281 -8.92 -32.88 -22.53
C ASP A 281 -10.00 -31.80 -22.41
N ALA A 282 -9.58 -30.54 -22.60
CA ALA A 282 -10.45 -29.38 -22.63
C ALA A 282 -11.32 -29.39 -23.91
N PRO A 283 -12.61 -29.00 -23.85
CA PRO A 283 -13.46 -28.96 -25.04
C PRO A 283 -12.98 -27.87 -26.02
N THR A 284 -12.51 -28.30 -27.18
CA THR A 284 -12.29 -27.45 -28.37
C THR A 284 -13.51 -27.55 -29.27
N ASP A 285 -14.34 -26.52 -29.27
CA ASP A 285 -15.23 -26.20 -30.38
C ASP A 285 -15.39 -24.67 -30.46
N ASP A 286 -14.91 -24.08 -31.56
CA ASP A 286 -15.16 -22.70 -31.93
C ASP A 286 -16.59 -22.55 -32.50
N PRO A 287 -17.37 -21.52 -32.13
CA PRO A 287 -18.64 -21.28 -32.78
C PRO A 287 -18.46 -20.55 -34.12
N VAL A 288 -19.12 -21.13 -35.12
CA VAL A 288 -19.17 -20.78 -36.54
C VAL A 288 -19.91 -19.46 -36.79
N ASP A 289 -19.39 -18.66 -37.73
CA ASP A 289 -20.03 -17.46 -38.30
C ASP A 289 -21.42 -17.75 -38.92
N VAL A 290 -22.39 -16.87 -38.66
CA VAL A 290 -23.61 -16.71 -39.45
C VAL A 290 -23.88 -15.23 -39.68
N ASP A 291 -23.95 -14.87 -40.96
CA ASP A 291 -24.03 -13.51 -41.49
C ASP A 291 -25.48 -12.97 -41.59
N HIS A 292 -25.59 -11.63 -41.51
CA HIS A 292 -26.66 -10.73 -41.97
C HIS A 292 -28.04 -10.68 -41.27
N ALA A 293 -28.34 -9.54 -40.62
CA ALA A 293 -29.45 -8.63 -41.01
C ALA A 293 -29.47 -7.30 -40.20
N GLU A 294 -29.41 -6.20 -40.96
CA GLU A 294 -30.04 -4.87 -40.76
C GLU A 294 -29.65 -3.91 -39.61
N GLN A 295 -29.07 -2.77 -40.02
CA GLN A 295 -28.97 -1.50 -39.28
C GLN A 295 -30.34 -0.80 -39.15
N PRO A 296 -30.50 0.07 -38.13
CA PRO A 296 -30.88 1.44 -38.47
C PRO A 296 -30.14 2.55 -37.69
N SER A 297 -29.58 3.44 -38.50
CA SER A 297 -29.56 4.92 -38.44
C SER A 297 -29.32 5.72 -37.14
N GLN A 298 -28.39 6.65 -37.34
CA GLN A 298 -27.97 7.78 -36.52
C GLN A 298 -29.12 8.66 -35.98
N LYS A 299 -29.04 9.03 -34.71
CA LYS A 299 -29.61 10.27 -34.19
C LYS A 299 -28.55 11.10 -33.48
N LYS A 300 -28.28 12.26 -34.09
CA LYS A 300 -27.56 13.41 -33.53
C LYS A 300 -28.10 13.76 -32.15
N GLN A 301 -27.20 13.97 -31.19
CA GLN A 301 -27.49 14.83 -30.04
C GLN A 301 -26.43 15.93 -29.97
N ARG A 302 -26.98 17.13 -29.82
CA ARG A 302 -26.43 18.46 -30.03
C ARG A 302 -25.71 18.88 -28.75
N THR A 303 -24.42 19.16 -28.85
CA THR A 303 -23.66 19.88 -27.81
C THR A 303 -24.12 21.34 -27.87
N GLU A 304 -24.80 21.80 -26.83
CA GLU A 304 -25.10 23.23 -26.64
C GLU A 304 -23.90 23.85 -25.91
N GLU A 305 -23.31 24.84 -26.56
CA GLU A 305 -22.28 25.74 -26.04
C GLU A 305 -22.86 26.55 -24.86
N MET A 306 -22.13 26.61 -23.75
CA MET A 306 -22.34 27.61 -22.70
C MET A 306 -21.36 28.78 -22.93
N PRO A 307 -21.81 30.04 -22.77
CA PRO A 307 -21.01 31.20 -23.12
C PRO A 307 -19.91 31.50 -22.09
N GLU A 308 -18.83 32.08 -22.59
CA GLU A 308 -17.70 32.62 -21.86
C GLU A 308 -18.13 33.82 -21.01
N ASP A 309 -17.88 33.79 -19.70
CA ASP A 309 -18.00 34.94 -18.82
C ASP A 309 -16.63 35.65 -18.71
N ASP A 310 -16.65 36.93 -19.05
CA ASP A 310 -15.57 37.90 -18.97
C ASP A 310 -14.88 37.94 -17.58
N PHE A 311 -13.59 37.62 -17.53
CA PHE A 311 -12.74 37.95 -16.38
C PHE A 311 -11.93 39.22 -16.69
N VAL A 312 -12.35 40.34 -16.09
CA VAL A 312 -11.62 41.62 -16.12
C VAL A 312 -10.39 41.51 -15.23
N VAL A 313 -9.21 41.64 -15.82
CA VAL A 313 -7.94 41.79 -15.11
C VAL A 313 -7.90 43.20 -14.52
N VAL A 314 -7.95 43.29 -13.19
CA VAL A 314 -7.62 44.53 -12.46
C VAL A 314 -6.14 44.46 -12.11
N GLU A 315 -5.32 45.18 -12.87
CA GLU A 315 -3.93 45.45 -12.52
C GLU A 315 -3.89 46.37 -11.30
N ASN A 316 -3.44 45.85 -10.15
CA ASN A 316 -3.08 46.67 -9.00
C ASN A 316 -1.59 46.95 -9.06
N GLU A 317 -1.21 48.06 -9.69
CA GLU A 317 0.04 48.74 -9.41
C GLU A 317 -0.06 49.36 -8.01
N SER A 318 0.83 48.95 -7.10
CA SER A 318 1.18 49.79 -5.95
C SER A 318 2.67 49.72 -5.70
N GLU A 319 3.31 50.84 -6.00
CA GLU A 319 4.71 51.15 -5.80
C GLU A 319 5.07 51.09 -4.31
N ALA A 320 6.12 50.34 -3.98
CA ALA A 320 6.75 50.37 -2.67
C ALA A 320 7.82 51.48 -2.66
N GLU A 321 7.43 52.69 -2.25
CA GLU A 321 8.39 53.75 -1.89
C GLU A 321 9.04 53.43 -0.53
N ALA A 322 10.35 53.14 -0.58
CA ALA A 322 11.21 53.00 0.58
C ALA A 322 11.44 54.37 1.26
N LYS A 323 11.09 54.49 2.54
CA LYS A 323 11.53 55.59 3.41
C LYS A 323 12.70 55.14 4.30
N PRO A 324 13.74 55.97 4.47
CA PRO A 324 14.92 55.63 5.23
C PRO A 324 14.72 55.76 6.75
N LYS A 325 15.38 54.88 7.51
CA LYS A 325 15.57 54.98 8.97
C LYS A 325 16.33 56.27 9.34
N PRO A 326 16.01 56.92 10.47
CA PRO A 326 16.98 57.75 11.17
C PRO A 326 17.70 56.93 12.25
N GLU A 327 19.03 57.08 12.29
CA GLU A 327 19.87 56.74 13.44
C GLU A 327 19.67 57.80 14.55
N LEU A 328 19.37 57.34 15.76
CA LEU A 328 19.98 57.67 17.07
C LEU A 328 19.11 57.12 18.21
#